data_AF-A0A355G8B4-F1
#
_entry.id   AF-A0A355G8B4-F1
#
_cell.length_a   1.000
_cell.length_b   1.000
_cell.length_c   1.000
_cell.angle_alpha   90.00
_cell.angle_beta   90.00
_cell.angle_gamma   90.00
#
_symmetry.space_group_name_H-M   'P 1'
#
loop_
_entity.id
_entity.type
_entity.pdbx_description
1 polymer ?
#
loop_
_entity_poly.entity_id
_entity_poly.type
_entity_poly.pdbx_seq_one_letter_code
_entity_poly.pdbx_strand_id
1 'polypeptide(L)'
;TGGRKQVSGWLYESLLYNKPFDQLTQELIAPPSKDSRGFIDGIKWRGNVSAGQTVEIQFAQSLGQAFLGINLKCASCHDSFIDRWTLEESYGLAAIYAERDLEIHRCDKPIGKTAQASWLFPELGKIDASASREIRLQRLADLMTHPDNGRFTRTIVNRLWHRLLGRGIVHPLDAMQTRPWDEDLLDYLAVSLRDQKYNLKQILELIATSEAYQSQVEVVEGAESSDYLYRGPRA
;
A
#
# COMPACT_ATOMS: atom_id res chain seq x y z
N THR A 1 28.34 8.37 -11.18
CA THR A 1 26.92 8.55 -10.78
C THR A 1 26.10 7.25 -10.81
N GLY A 2 26.72 6.06 -10.89
CA GLY A 2 26.04 4.75 -11.06
C GLY A 2 25.34 4.16 -9.82
N GLY A 3 24.66 4.98 -9.03
CA GLY A 3 24.06 4.56 -7.74
C GLY A 3 22.55 4.34 -7.73
N ARG A 4 21.81 4.76 -8.78
CA ARG A 4 20.36 4.55 -8.86
C ARG A 4 19.98 4.14 -10.28
N LYS A 5 19.56 2.88 -10.45
CA LYS A 5 18.79 2.49 -11.63
C LYS A 5 17.37 3.02 -11.44
N GLN A 6 16.85 3.73 -12.44
CA GLN A 6 15.47 4.21 -12.37
C GLN A 6 14.52 3.04 -12.57
N VAL A 7 13.59 2.84 -11.64
CA VAL A 7 12.50 1.85 -11.76
C VAL A 7 11.46 2.25 -12.81
N SER A 8 11.50 3.50 -13.29
CA SER A 8 10.55 4.09 -14.24
C SER A 8 10.47 3.34 -15.56
N GLY A 9 11.59 2.84 -16.10
CA GLY A 9 11.60 2.05 -17.34
C GLY A 9 10.82 0.74 -17.18
N TRP A 10 11.12 -0.01 -16.13
CA TRP A 10 10.42 -1.25 -15.81
C TRP A 10 8.93 -1.02 -15.50
N LEU A 11 8.60 0.06 -14.78
CA LEU A 11 7.20 0.43 -14.51
C LEU A 11 6.45 0.77 -15.80
N TYR A 12 7.07 1.57 -16.67
CA TYR A 12 6.49 1.95 -17.95
C TYR A 12 6.19 0.71 -18.81
N GLU A 13 7.15 -0.20 -18.97
CA GLU A 13 6.95 -1.44 -19.72
C GLU A 13 5.87 -2.32 -19.09
N SER A 14 5.89 -2.48 -17.75
CA SER A 14 4.88 -3.28 -17.03
C SER A 14 3.47 -2.73 -17.24
N LEU A 15 3.28 -1.41 -17.25
CA LEU A 15 2.00 -0.77 -17.52
C LEU A 15 1.61 -0.81 -19.00
N LEU A 16 2.57 -0.59 -19.90
CA LEU A 16 2.35 -0.61 -21.35
C LEU A 16 1.82 -1.98 -21.78
N TYR A 17 2.50 -3.04 -21.37
CA TYR A 17 2.14 -4.43 -21.68
C TYR A 17 1.08 -5.04 -20.75
N ASN A 18 0.46 -4.22 -19.90
CA ASN A 18 -0.65 -4.62 -19.04
C ASN A 18 -0.33 -5.82 -18.13
N LYS A 19 0.85 -5.81 -17.50
CA LYS A 19 1.24 -6.83 -16.53
C LYS A 19 0.16 -6.94 -15.44
N PRO A 20 -0.29 -8.15 -15.07
CA PRO A 20 -1.20 -8.36 -13.94
C PRO A 20 -0.68 -7.65 -12.69
N PHE A 21 -1.56 -6.96 -11.97
CA PHE A 21 -1.12 -6.09 -10.88
C PHE A 21 -0.56 -6.86 -9.67
N ASP A 22 -1.04 -8.07 -9.43
CA ASP A 22 -0.46 -9.00 -8.47
C ASP A 22 0.98 -9.36 -8.85
N GLN A 23 1.23 -9.74 -10.11
CA GLN A 23 2.57 -10.03 -10.60
C GLN A 23 3.48 -8.79 -10.49
N LEU A 24 2.98 -7.62 -10.89
CA LEU A 24 3.69 -6.35 -10.73
C LEU A 24 4.06 -6.11 -9.26
N THR A 25 3.13 -6.34 -8.33
CA THR A 25 3.35 -6.18 -6.89
C THR A 25 4.37 -7.17 -6.37
N GLN A 26 4.30 -8.45 -6.77
CA GLN A 26 5.30 -9.45 -6.40
C GLN A 26 6.70 -9.04 -6.85
N GLU A 27 6.86 -8.63 -8.12
CA GLU A 27 8.15 -8.22 -8.67
C GLU A 27 8.68 -6.91 -8.05
N LEU A 28 7.82 -6.05 -7.50
CA LEU A 28 8.24 -4.89 -6.73
C LEU A 28 8.74 -5.28 -5.34
N ILE A 29 8.09 -6.23 -4.66
CA ILE A 29 8.44 -6.66 -3.29
C ILE A 29 9.65 -7.61 -3.28
N ALA A 30 9.66 -8.57 -4.21
CA ALA A 30 10.71 -9.56 -4.41
C ALA A 30 11.26 -9.44 -5.85
N PRO A 31 12.17 -8.48 -6.11
CA PRO A 31 12.68 -8.22 -7.45
C PRO A 31 13.36 -9.45 -8.09
N PRO A 32 12.87 -9.94 -9.24
CA PRO A 32 13.55 -11.01 -9.98
C PRO A 32 14.81 -10.50 -10.69
N SER A 33 14.92 -9.19 -10.87
CA SER A 33 16.08 -8.52 -11.48
C SER A 33 16.36 -7.18 -10.80
N LYS A 34 17.47 -6.55 -11.16
CA LYS A 34 17.84 -5.22 -10.64
C LYS A 34 16.92 -4.10 -11.12
N ASP A 35 16.04 -4.35 -12.09
CA ASP A 35 15.28 -3.30 -12.77
C ASP A 35 13.99 -2.92 -12.02
N SER A 36 13.41 -3.83 -11.22
CA SER A 36 12.27 -3.55 -10.33
C SER A 36 12.68 -3.19 -8.88
N ARG A 37 13.97 -3.30 -8.53
CA ARG A 37 14.45 -3.12 -7.14
C ARG A 37 14.22 -1.73 -6.54
N GLY A 38 14.07 -0.71 -7.40
CA GLY A 38 14.09 0.69 -6.97
C GLY A 38 12.96 1.05 -6.00
N PHE A 39 11.89 0.25 -5.95
CA PHE A 39 10.79 0.44 -5.02
C PHE A 39 11.17 0.07 -3.56
N ILE A 40 11.85 -1.07 -3.36
CA ILE A 40 12.21 -1.54 -2.01
C ILE A 40 13.53 -0.95 -1.49
N ASP A 41 14.43 -0.53 -2.38
CA ASP A 41 15.75 -0.01 -1.99
C ASP A 41 15.68 1.30 -1.18
N GLY A 42 14.55 2.02 -1.25
CA GLY A 42 14.29 3.27 -0.55
C GLY A 42 15.28 4.39 -0.91
N ILE A 43 15.27 5.46 -0.11
CA ILE A 43 16.21 6.57 -0.24
C ILE A 43 17.33 6.41 0.79
N LYS A 44 18.53 6.08 0.30
CA LYS A 44 19.78 6.19 1.07
C LYS A 44 20.24 7.64 1.11
N TRP A 45 19.97 8.31 2.22
CA TRP A 45 20.41 9.68 2.49
C TRP A 45 21.91 9.75 2.80
N ARG A 46 22.53 10.91 2.59
CA ARG A 46 23.92 11.16 3.01
C ARG A 46 23.91 11.64 4.46
N GLY A 47 24.77 11.06 5.30
CA GLY A 47 24.85 11.39 6.72
C GLY A 47 23.91 10.57 7.59
N ASN A 48 23.73 10.98 8.84
CA ASN A 48 22.85 10.32 9.79
C ASN A 48 21.40 10.67 9.49
N VAL A 49 20.53 9.67 9.59
CA VAL A 49 19.06 9.83 9.53
C VAL A 49 18.47 9.40 10.86
N SER A 50 17.27 9.89 11.17
CA SER A 50 16.51 9.37 12.30
C SER A 50 16.19 7.89 12.08
N ALA A 51 15.99 7.14 13.17
CA ALA A 51 15.66 5.72 13.12
C ALA A 51 14.39 5.48 12.28
N GLY A 52 13.41 6.39 12.39
CA GLY A 52 12.18 6.39 11.60
C GLY A 52 12.34 6.74 10.11
N GLN A 53 13.56 6.98 9.63
CA GLN A 53 13.89 7.29 8.23
C GLN A 53 14.97 6.36 7.66
N THR A 54 15.29 5.27 8.35
CA THR A 54 16.13 4.19 7.82
C THR A 54 15.48 3.53 6.60
N VAL A 55 16.26 2.88 5.74
CA VAL A 55 15.72 2.27 4.51
C VAL A 55 14.76 1.11 4.82
N GLU A 56 15.00 0.39 5.91
CA GLU A 56 14.16 -0.67 6.44
C GLU A 56 12.77 -0.13 6.83
N ILE A 57 12.73 1.01 7.53
CA ILE A 57 11.48 1.65 7.92
C ILE A 57 10.76 2.27 6.71
N GLN A 58 11.50 2.89 5.79
CA GLN A 58 10.93 3.40 4.53
C GLN A 58 10.29 2.27 3.71
N PHE A 59 10.90 1.08 3.70
CA PHE A 59 10.33 -0.12 3.07
C PHE A 59 8.98 -0.48 3.68
N ALA A 60 8.88 -0.58 5.01
CA ALA A 60 7.62 -0.87 5.70
C ALA A 60 6.55 0.18 5.38
N GLN A 61 6.89 1.46 5.48
CA GLN A 61 5.99 2.57 5.16
C GLN A 61 5.49 2.53 3.72
N SER A 62 6.38 2.25 2.75
CA SER A 62 6.04 2.22 1.33
C SER A 62 5.06 1.09 1.02
N LEU A 63 5.27 -0.10 1.60
CA LEU A 63 4.36 -1.24 1.42
C LEU A 63 3.01 -1.01 2.08
N GLY A 64 3.01 -0.56 3.33
CA GLY A 64 1.80 -0.23 4.06
C GLY A 64 0.94 0.76 3.28
N GLN A 65 1.57 1.83 2.79
CA GLN A 65 0.87 2.86 2.05
C GLN A 65 0.40 2.33 0.69
N ALA A 66 1.32 1.87 -0.17
CA ALA A 66 1.03 1.57 -1.56
C ALA A 66 0.01 0.44 -1.74
N PHE A 67 0.14 -0.65 -0.98
CA PHE A 67 -0.58 -1.90 -1.25
C PHE A 67 -1.63 -2.27 -0.20
N LEU A 68 -1.54 -1.71 1.01
CA LEU A 68 -2.46 -2.06 2.11
C LEU A 68 -3.37 -0.91 2.56
N GLY A 69 -3.10 0.31 2.07
CA GLY A 69 -3.80 1.53 2.49
C GLY A 69 -3.67 1.75 3.99
N ILE A 70 -2.46 1.52 4.51
CA ILE A 70 -2.08 1.66 5.91
C ILE A 70 -1.03 2.76 6.04
N ASN A 71 -1.20 3.65 7.02
CA ASN A 71 -0.20 4.65 7.35
C ASN A 71 0.71 4.20 8.51
N LEU A 72 1.91 3.74 8.19
CA LEU A 72 2.93 3.37 9.19
C LEU A 72 3.88 4.52 9.59
N LYS A 73 3.63 5.75 9.15
CA LYS A 73 4.55 6.88 9.44
C LYS A 73 4.55 7.31 10.91
N CYS A 74 3.43 7.21 11.62
CA CYS A 74 3.43 7.40 13.07
C CYS A 74 4.11 6.21 13.76
N ALA A 75 3.70 5.00 13.34
CA ALA A 75 4.20 3.70 13.80
C ALA A 75 5.70 3.46 13.58
N SER A 76 6.43 4.35 12.88
CA SER A 76 7.90 4.24 12.78
C SER A 76 8.67 4.83 13.95
N CYS A 77 8.02 5.61 14.81
CA CYS A 77 8.64 6.24 15.98
C CYS A 77 7.94 5.85 17.29
N HIS A 78 6.62 5.68 17.27
CA HIS A 78 5.80 5.27 18.41
C HIS A 78 4.52 4.61 17.90
N ASP A 79 3.73 3.95 18.75
CA ASP A 79 2.43 3.40 18.33
C ASP A 79 1.53 4.51 17.76
N SER A 80 0.81 4.24 16.68
CA SER A 80 0.00 5.27 16.02
C SER A 80 -1.04 5.88 16.97
N PHE A 81 -1.19 7.21 16.95
CA PHE A 81 -2.21 7.91 17.75
C PHE A 81 -3.59 7.92 17.08
N ILE A 82 -3.65 7.57 15.80
CA ILE A 82 -4.85 7.70 14.95
C ILE A 82 -5.26 6.37 14.30
N ASP A 83 -4.50 5.31 14.56
CA ASP A 83 -4.69 3.98 13.97
C ASP A 83 -4.20 2.90 14.94
N ARG A 84 -4.52 1.64 14.69
CA ARG A 84 -4.15 0.52 15.57
C ARG A 84 -2.69 0.09 15.51
N TRP A 85 -1.95 0.57 14.52
CA TRP A 85 -0.63 0.03 14.18
C TRP A 85 0.41 0.41 15.23
N THR A 86 1.08 -0.62 15.73
CA THR A 86 2.11 -0.49 16.77
C THR A 86 3.49 -0.26 16.17
N LEU A 87 4.38 0.28 17.00
CA LEU A 87 5.80 0.40 16.71
C LEU A 87 6.41 -0.98 16.38
N GLU A 88 6.02 -2.00 17.13
CA GLU A 88 6.52 -3.37 16.96
C GLU A 88 6.09 -3.98 15.62
N GLU A 89 4.83 -3.80 15.21
CA GLU A 89 4.35 -4.26 13.89
C GLU A 89 5.07 -3.57 12.73
N SER A 90 5.30 -2.26 12.84
CA SER A 90 6.03 -1.49 11.82
C SER A 90 7.48 -1.95 11.68
N TYR A 91 8.17 -2.13 12.81
CA TYR A 91 9.53 -2.66 12.83
C TYR A 91 9.60 -4.12 12.38
N GLY A 92 8.58 -4.93 12.70
CA GLY A 92 8.49 -6.31 12.25
C GLY A 92 8.36 -6.42 10.73
N LEU A 93 7.56 -5.54 10.10
CA LEU A 93 7.51 -5.46 8.64
C LEU A 93 8.84 -4.95 8.06
N ALA A 94 9.47 -3.96 8.67
CA ALA A 94 10.77 -3.43 8.26
C ALA A 94 11.89 -4.47 8.33
N ALA A 95 11.86 -5.33 9.36
CA ALA A 95 12.85 -6.36 9.58
C ALA A 95 12.88 -7.41 8.46
N ILE A 96 11.80 -7.61 7.69
CA ILE A 96 11.76 -8.48 6.50
C ILE A 96 12.81 -8.05 5.47
N TYR A 97 13.00 -6.74 5.29
CA TYR A 97 13.98 -6.18 4.35
C TYR A 97 15.39 -6.05 4.95
N ALA A 98 15.52 -5.97 6.28
CA ALA A 98 16.79 -5.76 6.95
C ALA A 98 17.80 -6.90 6.69
N GLU A 99 19.04 -6.58 6.31
CA GLU A 99 20.12 -7.58 6.17
C GLU A 99 20.75 -8.00 7.50
N ARG A 100 20.53 -7.20 8.55
CA ARG A 100 21.07 -7.37 9.90
C ARG A 100 19.97 -7.18 10.93
N ASP A 101 20.26 -7.54 12.17
CA ASP A 101 19.39 -7.26 13.31
C ASP A 101 18.98 -5.79 13.35
N LEU A 102 17.67 -5.55 13.41
CA LEU A 102 17.08 -4.23 13.44
C LEU A 102 16.62 -3.93 14.86
N GLU A 103 17.39 -3.13 15.59
CA GLU A 103 16.99 -2.68 16.94
C GLU A 103 15.79 -1.73 16.85
N ILE A 104 14.79 -1.95 17.70
CA ILE A 104 13.60 -1.11 17.78
C ILE A 104 13.96 0.20 18.49
N HIS A 105 13.68 1.32 17.83
CA HIS A 105 13.85 2.65 18.41
C HIS A 105 12.50 3.34 18.59
N ARG A 106 12.28 3.91 19.77
CA ARG A 106 11.17 4.85 20.01
C ARG A 106 11.68 6.26 19.72
N CYS A 107 11.20 6.84 18.63
CA CYS A 107 11.85 7.96 17.95
C CYS A 107 13.31 7.58 17.62
N ASP A 108 14.30 8.27 18.19
CA ASP A 108 15.73 7.95 17.99
C ASP A 108 16.37 7.28 19.22
N LYS A 109 15.56 6.75 20.14
CA LYS A 109 16.06 6.10 21.36
C LYS A 109 15.88 4.59 21.29
N PRO A 110 16.95 3.80 21.41
CA PRO A 110 16.82 2.34 21.45
C PRO A 110 16.04 1.89 22.68
N ILE A 111 15.20 0.88 22.50
CA ILE A 111 14.43 0.28 23.61
C ILE A 111 14.98 -1.08 24.06
N GLY A 112 16.15 -1.49 23.54
CA GLY A 112 16.80 -2.75 23.90
C GLY A 112 16.10 -4.01 23.38
N LYS A 113 15.26 -3.88 22.34
CA LYS A 113 14.59 -5.00 21.67
C LYS A 113 15.00 -5.07 20.21
N THR A 114 15.25 -6.26 19.70
CA THR A 114 15.49 -6.51 18.27
C THR A 114 14.17 -6.91 17.60
N ALA A 115 13.83 -6.25 16.51
CA ALA A 115 12.66 -6.55 15.71
C ALA A 115 12.75 -7.94 15.08
N GLN A 116 11.65 -8.68 15.11
CA GLN A 116 11.53 -9.97 14.43
C GLN A 116 10.76 -9.78 13.14
N ALA A 117 11.26 -10.31 12.02
CA ALA A 117 10.60 -10.16 10.73
C ALA A 117 9.21 -10.83 10.77
N SER A 118 8.16 -10.03 10.54
CA SER A 118 6.78 -10.47 10.71
C SER A 118 5.83 -9.77 9.74
N TRP A 119 4.82 -10.52 9.29
CA TRP A 119 3.72 -9.99 8.51
C TRP A 119 2.62 -9.40 9.40
N LEU A 120 1.94 -8.37 8.91
CA LEU A 120 0.89 -7.65 9.64
C LEU A 120 -0.41 -8.44 9.85
N PHE A 121 -0.64 -9.48 9.04
CA PHE A 121 -1.87 -10.29 9.05
C PHE A 121 -1.52 -11.78 9.22
N PRO A 122 -1.22 -12.22 10.45
CA PRO A 122 -0.77 -13.59 10.73
C PRO A 122 -1.78 -14.67 10.30
N GLU A 123 -3.06 -14.31 10.16
CA GLU A 123 -4.13 -15.18 9.67
C GLU A 123 -3.93 -15.64 8.22
N LEU A 124 -3.22 -14.87 7.39
CA LEU A 124 -2.87 -15.25 6.01
C LEU A 124 -1.58 -16.08 5.94
N GLY A 125 -0.82 -16.10 7.04
CA GLY A 125 0.42 -16.84 7.16
C GLY A 125 1.51 -16.04 7.86
N LYS A 126 2.63 -16.73 8.10
CA LYS A 126 3.79 -16.20 8.83
C LYS A 126 5.02 -16.12 7.93
N ILE A 127 5.99 -15.32 8.40
CA ILE A 127 7.34 -15.20 7.84
C ILE A 127 8.29 -15.84 8.84
N ASP A 128 9.21 -16.67 8.35
CA ASP A 128 10.32 -17.17 9.16
C ASP A 128 11.36 -16.07 9.31
N ALA A 129 11.52 -15.57 10.54
CA ALA A 129 12.45 -14.49 10.84
C ALA A 129 13.92 -14.89 10.66
N SER A 130 14.24 -16.19 10.72
CA SER A 130 15.60 -16.70 10.57
C SER A 130 16.03 -16.91 9.11
N ALA A 131 15.08 -16.86 8.17
CA ALA A 131 15.36 -17.03 6.75
C ALA A 131 16.13 -15.83 6.16
N SER A 132 16.80 -16.05 5.01
CA SER A 132 17.49 -14.97 4.31
C SER A 132 16.52 -13.86 3.90
N ARG A 133 17.04 -12.64 3.69
CA ARG A 133 16.23 -11.51 3.20
C ARG A 133 15.46 -11.88 1.95
N GLU A 134 16.08 -12.56 1.00
CA GLU A 134 15.48 -12.93 -0.28
C GLU A 134 14.28 -13.87 -0.08
N ILE A 135 14.38 -14.85 0.83
CA ILE A 135 13.28 -15.75 1.16
C ILE A 135 12.15 -14.99 1.88
N ARG A 136 12.49 -14.09 2.81
CA ARG A 136 11.49 -13.29 3.54
C ARG A 136 10.74 -12.32 2.62
N LEU A 137 11.44 -11.69 1.67
CA LEU A 137 10.82 -10.84 0.66
C LEU A 137 9.91 -11.63 -0.27
N GLN A 138 10.34 -12.81 -0.73
CA GLN A 138 9.48 -13.68 -1.55
C GLN A 138 8.23 -14.09 -0.77
N ARG A 139 8.38 -14.51 0.50
CA ARG A 139 7.25 -14.88 1.34
C ARG A 139 6.29 -13.71 1.56
N LEU A 140 6.82 -12.50 1.74
CA LEU A 140 6.02 -11.29 1.85
C LEU A 140 5.27 -10.97 0.55
N ALA A 141 5.90 -11.15 -0.61
CA ALA A 141 5.26 -10.97 -1.92
C ALA A 141 4.06 -11.92 -2.09
N ASP A 142 4.24 -13.19 -1.70
CA ASP A 142 3.18 -14.21 -1.71
C ASP A 142 2.03 -13.84 -0.77
N LEU A 143 2.34 -13.37 0.45
CA LEU A 143 1.33 -12.97 1.45
C LEU A 143 0.59 -11.69 1.04
N MET A 144 1.29 -10.72 0.45
CA MET A 144 0.70 -9.48 -0.04
C MET A 144 -0.33 -9.76 -1.13
N THR A 145 -0.02 -10.68 -2.04
CA THR A 145 -0.86 -11.01 -3.20
C THR A 145 -1.71 -12.26 -3.00
N HIS A 146 -1.80 -12.75 -1.76
CA HIS A 146 -2.58 -13.94 -1.43
C HIS A 146 -4.06 -13.74 -1.83
N PRO A 147 -4.74 -14.74 -2.42
CA PRO A 147 -6.14 -14.61 -2.86
C PRO A 147 -7.12 -14.18 -1.76
N ASP A 148 -6.83 -14.57 -0.51
CA ASP A 148 -7.62 -14.20 0.67
C ASP A 148 -7.24 -12.83 1.26
N ASN A 149 -6.19 -12.18 0.75
CA ASN A 149 -5.84 -10.82 1.14
C ASN A 149 -6.78 -9.80 0.47
N GLY A 150 -8.04 -9.75 0.92
CA GLY A 150 -9.02 -8.79 0.38
C GLY A 150 -8.63 -7.32 0.60
N ARG A 151 -7.72 -7.01 1.55
CA ARG A 151 -7.21 -5.65 1.74
C ARG A 151 -6.39 -5.18 0.55
N PHE A 152 -5.62 -6.08 -0.07
CA PHE A 152 -4.82 -5.75 -1.25
C PHE A 152 -5.70 -5.28 -2.40
N THR A 153 -6.71 -6.06 -2.78
CA THR A 153 -7.61 -5.71 -3.89
C THR A 153 -8.45 -4.46 -3.58
N ARG A 154 -9.01 -4.36 -2.37
CA ARG A 154 -9.76 -3.17 -1.92
C ARG A 154 -8.94 -1.89 -1.99
N THR A 155 -7.68 -1.92 -1.55
CA THR A 155 -6.78 -0.76 -1.62
C THR A 155 -6.63 -0.25 -3.05
N ILE A 156 -6.39 -1.17 -3.99
CA ILE A 156 -6.08 -0.80 -5.38
C ILE A 156 -7.30 -0.24 -6.09
N VAL A 157 -8.46 -0.90 -5.98
CA VAL A 157 -9.68 -0.39 -6.63
C VAL A 157 -10.12 0.93 -6.01
N ASN A 158 -9.95 1.13 -4.70
CA ASN A 158 -10.23 2.41 -4.05
C ASN A 158 -9.32 3.54 -4.59
N ARG A 159 -8.04 3.24 -4.84
CA ARG A 159 -7.09 4.19 -5.45
C ARG A 159 -7.45 4.52 -6.90
N LEU A 160 -7.84 3.53 -7.70
CA LEU A 160 -8.31 3.74 -9.08
C LEU A 160 -9.58 4.60 -9.10
N TRP A 161 -10.56 4.26 -8.27
CA TRP A 161 -11.79 5.02 -8.08
C TRP A 161 -11.49 6.48 -7.72
N HIS A 162 -10.67 6.71 -6.68
CA HIS A 162 -10.26 8.06 -6.29
C HIS A 162 -9.58 8.82 -7.43
N ARG A 163 -8.75 8.15 -8.23
CA ARG A 163 -8.06 8.81 -9.35
C ARG A 163 -9.02 9.28 -10.44
N LEU A 164 -10.14 8.58 -10.64
CA LEU A 164 -11.16 8.89 -11.63
C LEU A 164 -12.24 9.85 -11.11
N LEU A 165 -12.68 9.67 -9.86
CA LEU A 165 -13.83 10.38 -9.28
C LEU A 165 -13.46 11.42 -8.21
N GLY A 166 -12.17 11.60 -7.91
CA GLY A 166 -11.67 12.63 -7.00
C GLY A 166 -11.86 12.36 -5.50
N ARG A 167 -12.70 11.38 -5.12
CA ARG A 167 -12.89 10.92 -3.74
C ARG A 167 -12.92 9.40 -3.69
N GLY A 168 -12.16 8.80 -2.76
CA GLY A 168 -12.15 7.35 -2.55
C GLY A 168 -13.44 6.84 -1.93
N ILE A 169 -13.75 5.57 -2.16
CA ILE A 169 -14.80 4.80 -1.45
C ILE A 169 -14.49 4.75 0.05
N VAL A 170 -13.21 4.50 0.36
CA VAL A 170 -12.64 4.79 1.68
C VAL A 170 -11.76 6.03 1.57
N HIS A 171 -11.92 6.97 2.50
CA HIS A 171 -11.15 8.21 2.51
C HIS A 171 -10.83 8.63 3.96
N PRO A 172 -9.55 8.94 4.29
CA PRO A 172 -8.37 9.00 3.41
C PRO A 172 -7.91 7.64 2.83
N LEU A 173 -7.17 7.65 1.72
CA LEU A 173 -6.74 6.42 1.01
C LEU A 173 -5.78 5.53 1.82
N ASP A 174 -5.05 6.15 2.74
CA ASP A 174 -4.06 5.48 3.60
C ASP A 174 -4.65 5.11 4.98
N ALA A 175 -5.99 5.02 5.05
CA ALA A 175 -6.76 4.66 6.23
C ALA A 175 -7.85 3.63 5.87
N MET A 176 -7.48 2.55 5.18
CA MET A 176 -8.41 1.51 4.65
C MET A 176 -9.17 0.73 5.74
N GLN A 177 -8.83 0.90 7.01
CA GLN A 177 -9.59 0.41 8.16
C GLN A 177 -10.84 1.26 8.47
N THR A 178 -10.93 2.47 7.93
CA THR A 178 -12.08 3.34 8.13
C THR A 178 -13.28 2.86 7.32
N ARG A 179 -14.48 3.21 7.77
CA ARG A 179 -15.72 2.77 7.16
C ARG A 179 -15.82 3.32 5.72
N PRO A 180 -16.02 2.47 4.69
CA PRO A 180 -16.33 2.94 3.34
C PRO A 180 -17.70 3.64 3.31
N TRP A 181 -17.90 4.60 2.40
CA TRP A 181 -19.23 5.18 2.20
C TRP A 181 -20.19 4.22 1.46
N ASP A 182 -19.65 3.23 0.76
CA ASP A 182 -20.39 2.10 0.16
C ASP A 182 -19.50 0.85 0.17
N GLU A 183 -19.83 -0.12 1.02
CA GLU A 183 -19.06 -1.35 1.20
C GLU A 183 -19.30 -2.35 0.06
N ASP A 184 -20.54 -2.46 -0.41
CA ASP A 184 -20.92 -3.40 -1.47
C ASP A 184 -20.23 -3.02 -2.79
N LEU A 185 -20.15 -1.73 -3.11
CA LEU A 185 -19.41 -1.24 -4.27
C LEU A 185 -17.91 -1.54 -4.16
N LEU A 186 -17.30 -1.30 -3.00
CA LEU A 186 -15.88 -1.56 -2.78
C LEU A 186 -15.58 -3.05 -2.98
N ASP A 187 -16.42 -3.91 -2.43
CA ASP A 187 -16.29 -5.36 -2.49
C ASP A 187 -16.51 -5.88 -3.90
N TYR A 188 -17.53 -5.36 -4.60
CA TYR A 188 -17.79 -5.67 -6.00
C TYR A 188 -16.57 -5.37 -6.88
N LEU A 189 -15.97 -4.18 -6.74
CA LEU A 189 -14.78 -3.81 -7.52
C LEU A 189 -13.57 -4.67 -7.14
N ALA A 190 -13.38 -4.94 -5.85
CA ALA A 190 -12.25 -5.73 -5.36
C ALA A 190 -12.31 -7.19 -5.83
N VAL A 191 -13.50 -7.81 -5.83
CA VAL A 191 -13.76 -9.14 -6.39
C VAL A 191 -13.58 -9.12 -7.90
N SER A 192 -14.13 -8.12 -8.58
CA SER A 192 -13.97 -7.95 -10.04
C SER A 192 -12.50 -7.90 -10.44
N LEU A 193 -11.65 -7.17 -9.70
CA LEU A 193 -10.21 -7.09 -9.97
C LEU A 193 -9.56 -8.48 -9.89
N ARG A 194 -9.86 -9.25 -8.85
CA ARG A 194 -9.32 -10.61 -8.67
C ARG A 194 -9.79 -11.54 -9.79
N ASP A 195 -11.08 -11.51 -10.10
CA ASP A 195 -11.71 -12.41 -11.09
C ASP A 195 -11.19 -12.12 -12.51
N GLN A 196 -10.90 -10.84 -12.80
CA GLN A 196 -10.22 -10.36 -14.01
C GLN A 196 -8.71 -10.57 -14.01
N LYS A 197 -8.16 -11.38 -13.09
CA LYS A 197 -6.73 -11.68 -12.99
C LYS A 197 -5.88 -10.43 -12.83
N TYR A 198 -6.34 -9.52 -11.98
CA TYR A 198 -5.64 -8.29 -11.60
C TYR A 198 -5.35 -7.34 -12.78
N ASN A 199 -6.21 -7.37 -13.80
CA ASN A 199 -6.12 -6.49 -14.97
C ASN A 199 -6.64 -5.08 -14.65
N LEU A 200 -5.72 -4.13 -14.43
CA LEU A 200 -6.09 -2.76 -14.10
C LEU A 200 -6.88 -2.05 -15.20
N LYS A 201 -6.57 -2.31 -16.47
CA LYS A 201 -7.25 -1.65 -17.60
C LYS A 201 -8.72 -2.03 -17.66
N GLN A 202 -9.07 -3.29 -17.35
CA GLN A 202 -10.46 -3.73 -17.31
C GLN A 202 -11.24 -3.10 -16.14
N ILE A 203 -10.62 -2.89 -14.98
CA ILE A 203 -11.26 -2.17 -13.87
C ILE A 203 -11.42 -0.68 -14.17
N LEU A 204 -10.43 -0.06 -14.82
CA LEU A 204 -10.55 1.33 -15.28
C LEU A 204 -11.68 1.48 -16.30
N GLU A 205 -11.81 0.54 -17.25
CA GLU A 205 -12.91 0.50 -18.21
C GLU A 205 -14.26 0.32 -17.52
N LEU A 206 -14.37 -0.60 -16.56
CA LEU A 206 -15.58 -0.82 -15.77
C LEU A 206 -16.03 0.46 -15.05
N ILE A 207 -15.10 1.19 -14.43
CA ILE A 207 -15.42 2.45 -13.75
C ILE A 207 -15.80 3.52 -14.79
N ALA A 208 -15.02 3.69 -15.86
CA ALA A 208 -15.23 4.74 -16.86
C ALA A 208 -16.51 4.56 -17.69
N THR A 209 -17.01 3.32 -17.80
CA THR A 209 -18.26 2.99 -18.49
C THR A 209 -19.48 2.93 -17.56
N SER A 210 -19.29 3.15 -16.26
CA SER A 210 -20.39 3.17 -15.28
C SER A 210 -21.21 4.46 -15.36
N GLU A 211 -22.49 4.37 -14.98
CA GLU A 211 -23.37 5.55 -14.82
C GLU A 211 -22.79 6.54 -13.80
N ALA A 212 -22.13 6.05 -12.74
CA ALA A 212 -21.50 6.90 -11.73
C ALA A 212 -20.43 7.83 -12.34
N TYR A 213 -19.56 7.30 -13.20
CA TYR A 213 -18.53 8.10 -13.86
C TYR A 213 -19.08 9.00 -14.97
N GLN A 214 -20.14 8.55 -15.66
CA GLN A 214 -20.79 9.30 -16.74
C GLN A 214 -21.84 10.30 -16.27
N SER A 215 -22.12 10.34 -14.96
CA SER A 215 -23.09 11.25 -14.38
C SER A 215 -22.72 12.71 -14.66
N GLN A 216 -23.74 13.54 -14.90
CA GLN A 216 -23.52 14.95 -15.14
C GLN A 216 -23.21 15.67 -13.82
N VAL A 217 -22.25 16.59 -13.87
CA VAL A 217 -21.98 17.48 -12.76
C VAL A 217 -23.13 18.46 -12.62
N GLU A 218 -23.83 18.41 -11.50
CA GLU A 218 -24.78 19.44 -11.11
C GLU A 218 -24.02 20.57 -10.41
N VAL A 219 -23.97 21.75 -11.04
CA VAL A 219 -23.43 22.96 -10.40
C VAL A 219 -24.52 23.51 -9.49
N VAL A 220 -24.34 23.35 -8.18
CA VAL A 220 -25.24 23.96 -7.19
C VAL A 220 -24.86 25.42 -7.03
N GLU A 221 -25.63 26.34 -7.63
CA GLU A 221 -25.47 27.77 -7.37
C GLU A 221 -25.90 28.12 -5.93
N GLY A 222 -25.03 28.82 -5.20
CA GLY A 222 -25.36 29.40 -3.88
C GLY A 222 -24.89 28.64 -2.64
N ALA A 223 -24.02 27.63 -2.76
CA ALA A 223 -23.47 26.92 -1.60
C ALA A 223 -22.29 27.67 -0.92
N GLU A 224 -22.53 28.88 -0.43
CA GLU A 224 -21.83 29.36 0.77
C GLU A 224 -22.66 28.93 1.99
N SER A 225 -22.49 27.70 2.46
CA SER A 225 -22.94 27.37 3.81
C SER A 225 -22.00 26.34 4.41
N SER A 226 -21.52 26.64 5.62
CA SER A 226 -20.74 25.76 6.49
C SER A 226 -21.43 24.44 6.83
N ASP A 227 -22.71 24.28 6.45
CA ASP A 227 -23.59 23.18 6.84
C ASP A 227 -24.05 22.33 5.65
N TYR A 228 -23.17 22.08 4.67
CA TYR A 228 -23.49 21.16 3.57
C TYR A 228 -23.68 19.73 4.10
N LEU A 229 -24.92 19.23 4.07
CA LEU A 229 -25.27 17.86 4.39
C LEU A 229 -25.41 17.05 3.10
N TYR A 230 -24.47 16.15 2.82
CA TYR A 230 -24.51 15.25 1.65
C TYR A 230 -25.79 14.40 1.68
N ARG A 231 -26.64 14.54 0.65
CA ARG A 231 -27.95 13.85 0.55
C ARG A 231 -27.99 12.70 -0.47
N GLY A 232 -26.82 12.26 -0.95
CA GLY A 232 -26.71 11.19 -1.95
C GLY A 232 -27.17 11.59 -3.36
N PRO A 233 -26.99 10.72 -4.37
CA PRO A 233 -27.42 10.97 -5.73
C PRO A 233 -28.95 10.98 -5.81
N ARG A 234 -29.52 12.07 -6.35
CA ARG A 234 -30.95 12.17 -6.66
C ARG A 234 -31.14 11.87 -8.13
N ALA A 235 -32.05 10.93 -8.42
CA ALA A 235 -32.50 10.59 -9.76
C ALA A 235 -33.43 11.66 -10.33
#